data_AF-A0A0J8QK29-F1
#
_entry.id   AF-A0A0J8QK29-F1
#
_cell.length_a   1.000
_cell.length_b   1.000
_cell.length_c   1.000
_cell.angle_alpha   90.00
_cell.angle_beta   90.00
_cell.angle_gamma   90.00
#
_symmetry.space_group_name_H-M   'P 1'
#
loop_
_entity.id
_entity.type
_entity.pdbx_description
1 polymer ?
#
loop_
_entity_poly.entity_id
_entity_poly.type
_entity_poly.pdbx_seq_one_letter_code
_entity_poly.pdbx_strand_id
1 'polypeptide(L)'
;MAVLLPQRDSCLWEFLLACEEGLITSMVHIVLRCSNDLEVFGFLTRPTISLVDSGSTFDNSIIYAVLHEAIYCQGAASNWCADRVIQKLSSFRSRGNPEGIFFTGEMVYKNLFETSTELKQIKEAADIVASYDDWPELYDKEQLANNEVPVYSATYVDDMYVHYDFARETAASIKGCKNFITNTMYHNALRANVEELLKQLFAMRDDTID
;
A
#
# COMPACT_ATOMS: atom_id res chain seq x y z
N MET A 1 1.97 10.28 -3.44
CA MET A 1 2.09 9.99 -4.89
C MET A 1 0.68 9.75 -5.41
N ALA A 2 0.18 10.60 -6.30
CA ALA A 2 -1.13 10.38 -6.93
C ALA A 2 -0.91 9.46 -8.12
N VAL A 3 -1.48 8.25 -8.09
CA VAL A 3 -1.47 7.32 -9.22
C VAL A 3 -2.82 7.47 -9.89
N LEU A 4 -2.84 7.83 -11.18
CA LEU A 4 -4.05 7.83 -11.97
C LEU A 4 -4.37 6.38 -12.34
N LEU A 5 -5.02 5.67 -11.41
CA LEU A 5 -5.43 4.30 -11.67
C LEU A 5 -6.50 4.31 -12.78
N PRO A 6 -6.30 3.58 -13.89
CA PRO A 6 -7.34 3.46 -14.90
C PRO A 6 -8.53 2.72 -14.28
N GLN A 7 -9.76 3.25 -14.39
CA GLN A 7 -11.00 2.54 -14.04
C GLN A 7 -11.27 1.39 -15.04
N ARG A 8 -10.34 0.46 -15.19
CA ARG A 8 -10.59 -0.76 -15.96
C ARG A 8 -11.13 -1.81 -15.02
N ASP A 9 -12.36 -2.20 -15.32
CA ASP A 9 -13.12 -3.30 -14.75
C ASP A 9 -12.23 -4.37 -14.08
N SER A 10 -12.40 -4.51 -12.77
CA SER A 10 -12.18 -5.74 -12.00
C SER A 10 -10.77 -6.30 -11.73
N CYS A 11 -9.66 -5.71 -12.21
CA CYS A 11 -8.33 -6.37 -12.09
C CYS A 11 -7.13 -5.46 -11.75
N LEU A 12 -7.28 -4.52 -10.80
CA LEU A 12 -6.16 -3.64 -10.39
C LEU A 12 -5.41 -4.08 -9.11
N TRP A 13 -5.82 -5.19 -8.49
CA TRP A 13 -5.35 -5.58 -7.15
C TRP A 13 -4.69 -6.96 -7.12
N GLU A 14 -4.41 -7.57 -8.28
CA GLU A 14 -3.70 -8.86 -8.38
C GLU A 14 -2.19 -8.76 -8.10
N PHE A 15 -1.67 -7.55 -7.85
CA PHE A 15 -0.24 -7.33 -7.65
C PHE A 15 0.07 -7.17 -6.16
N LEU A 16 0.28 -8.31 -5.52
CA LEU A 16 0.67 -8.43 -4.12
C LEU A 16 2.10 -8.98 -3.94
N LEU A 17 2.97 -8.85 -4.95
CA LEU A 17 4.26 -9.51 -4.95
C LEU A 17 5.40 -8.64 -5.49
N ALA A 18 6.09 -7.96 -4.58
CA ALA A 18 7.54 -7.79 -4.47
C ALA A 18 7.79 -6.94 -3.21
N CYS A 19 8.97 -7.00 -2.61
CA CYS A 19 9.12 -6.95 -1.16
C CYS A 19 10.01 -5.79 -0.67
N GLU A 20 9.51 -4.92 0.22
CA GLU A 20 10.36 -3.98 0.96
C GLU A 20 11.12 -4.74 2.07
N GLU A 21 12.45 -4.83 1.98
CA GLU A 21 13.29 -5.65 2.86
C GLU A 21 13.04 -5.39 4.36
N GLY A 22 12.72 -4.14 4.74
CA GLY A 22 12.52 -3.75 6.13
C GLY A 22 11.21 -4.26 6.76
N LEU A 23 10.07 -4.10 6.07
CA LEU A 23 8.75 -4.50 6.60
C LEU A 23 8.62 -6.02 6.69
N ILE A 24 9.22 -6.74 5.75
CA ILE A 24 9.19 -8.21 5.77
C ILE A 24 10.12 -8.76 6.82
N THR A 25 11.28 -8.16 7.02
CA THR A 25 12.18 -8.58 8.10
C THR A 25 11.50 -8.45 9.46
N SER A 26 10.73 -7.38 9.70
CA SER A 26 9.99 -7.22 10.96
C SER A 26 8.87 -8.26 11.12
N MET A 27 8.06 -8.49 10.08
CA MET A 27 6.98 -9.49 10.12
C MET A 27 7.51 -10.92 10.28
N VAL A 28 8.55 -11.29 9.52
CA VAL A 28 9.24 -12.58 9.63
C VAL A 28 9.81 -12.77 11.04
N HIS A 29 10.40 -11.72 11.62
CA HIS A 29 10.93 -11.79 12.98
C HIS A 29 9.83 -11.99 14.03
N ILE A 30 8.67 -11.33 13.89
CA ILE A 30 7.51 -11.54 14.76
C ILE A 30 7.02 -12.99 14.65
N VAL A 31 6.84 -13.51 13.43
CA VAL A 31 6.39 -14.88 13.19
C VAL A 31 7.38 -15.90 13.77
N LEU A 32 8.67 -15.71 13.52
CA LEU A 32 9.73 -16.60 14.04
C LEU A 32 9.72 -16.63 15.57
N ARG A 33 9.56 -15.46 16.21
CA ARG A 33 9.47 -15.37 17.66
C ARG A 33 8.23 -16.06 18.21
N CYS A 34 7.08 -15.90 17.55
CA CYS A 34 5.86 -16.63 17.90
C CYS A 34 6.05 -18.15 17.80
N SER A 35 6.68 -18.64 16.73
CA SER A 35 6.97 -20.07 16.56
C SER A 35 7.86 -20.59 17.69
N ASN A 36 8.97 -19.90 17.97
CA ASN A 36 9.90 -20.29 19.01
C ASN A 36 9.24 -20.31 20.40
N ASP A 37 8.41 -19.32 20.73
CA ASP A 37 7.69 -19.30 22.02
C ASP A 37 6.72 -20.47 22.16
N LEU A 38 5.98 -20.80 21.10
CA LEU A 38 5.07 -21.93 21.09
C LEU A 38 5.81 -23.28 21.20
N GLU A 39 6.97 -23.42 20.55
CA GLU A 39 7.79 -24.63 20.63
C GLU A 39 8.43 -24.81 22.01
N VAL A 40 8.96 -23.74 22.61
CA VAL A 40 9.74 -23.82 23.85
C VAL A 40 8.85 -23.76 25.09
N PHE A 41 7.83 -22.91 25.11
CA PHE A 41 7.00 -22.66 26.29
C PHE A 41 5.58 -23.20 26.16
N GLY A 42 5.10 -23.49 24.95
CA GLY A 42 3.71 -23.88 24.70
C GLY A 42 2.69 -22.74 24.73
N PHE A 43 3.15 -21.49 24.88
CA PHE A 43 2.32 -20.28 24.87
C PHE A 43 3.14 -19.06 24.42
N LEU A 44 2.46 -18.00 23.95
CA LEU A 44 3.12 -16.75 23.59
C LEU A 44 3.53 -15.97 24.83
N THR A 45 4.83 -15.66 24.96
CA THR A 45 5.31 -14.89 26.10
C THR A 45 4.85 -13.44 26.03
N ARG A 46 4.82 -12.75 27.17
CA ARG A 46 4.42 -11.33 27.23
C ARG A 46 5.21 -10.43 26.27
N PRO A 47 6.54 -10.53 26.16
CA PRO A 47 7.29 -9.75 25.16
C PRO A 47 6.85 -10.01 23.72
N THR A 48 6.51 -11.25 23.37
CA THR A 48 6.05 -11.61 22.02
C THR A 48 4.66 -11.06 21.74
N ILE A 49 3.74 -11.14 22.72
CA ILE A 49 2.42 -10.51 22.61
C ILE A 49 2.56 -9.00 22.40
N SER A 50 3.40 -8.32 23.20
CA SER A 50 3.63 -6.88 23.02
C SER A 50 4.20 -6.52 21.65
N LEU A 51 5.05 -7.38 21.06
CA LEU A 51 5.55 -7.18 19.70
C LEU A 51 4.45 -7.31 18.66
N VAL A 52 3.60 -8.34 18.77
CA VAL A 52 2.44 -8.54 17.89
C VAL A 52 1.49 -7.34 17.97
N ASP A 53 1.15 -6.91 19.19
CA ASP A 53 0.28 -5.75 19.41
C ASP A 53 0.87 -4.46 18.81
N SER A 54 2.19 -4.26 18.93
CA SER A 54 2.86 -3.10 18.35
C SER A 54 3.05 -3.18 16.83
N GLY A 55 2.93 -4.38 16.26
CA GLY A 55 3.15 -4.63 14.83
C GLY A 55 1.99 -4.18 13.94
N SER A 56 0.80 -3.99 14.52
CA SER A 56 -0.35 -3.41 13.81
C SER A 56 -0.68 -2.03 14.38
N THR A 57 -0.72 -1.01 13.52
CA THR A 57 -0.96 0.38 13.94
C THR A 57 -2.38 0.86 13.64
N PHE A 58 -3.23 0.02 13.05
CA PHE A 58 -4.58 0.41 12.61
C PHE A 58 -5.48 0.84 13.78
N ASP A 59 -5.33 0.19 14.94
CA ASP A 59 -6.09 0.52 16.16
C ASP A 59 -5.76 1.94 16.67
N ASN A 60 -4.52 2.38 16.45
CA ASN A 60 -4.06 3.73 16.80
C ASN A 60 -4.32 4.76 15.68
N SER A 61 -4.72 4.29 14.49
CA SER A 61 -4.86 5.09 13.27
C SER A 61 -6.22 4.84 12.61
N ILE A 62 -7.28 4.99 13.40
CA ILE A 62 -8.67 4.70 13.03
C ILE A 62 -9.08 5.34 11.68
N ILE A 63 -8.77 6.62 11.46
CA ILE A 63 -9.12 7.32 10.22
C ILE A 63 -8.42 6.69 9.02
N TYR A 64 -7.14 6.33 9.18
CA TYR A 64 -6.38 5.65 8.14
C TYR A 64 -6.99 4.29 7.83
N ALA A 65 -7.34 3.49 8.86
CA ALA A 65 -7.99 2.20 8.65
C ALA A 65 -9.33 2.30 7.89
N VAL A 66 -10.17 3.29 8.22
CA VAL A 66 -11.48 3.48 7.56
C VAL A 66 -11.33 4.00 6.13
N LEU A 67 -10.42 4.95 5.89
CA LEU A 67 -10.29 5.62 4.59
C LEU A 67 -9.32 4.92 3.63
N HIS A 68 -8.64 3.86 4.07
CA HIS A 68 -7.54 3.23 3.34
C HIS A 68 -7.86 2.90 1.88
N GLU A 69 -9.00 2.27 1.60
CA GLU A 69 -9.42 1.97 0.23
C GLU A 69 -10.13 3.16 -0.43
N ALA A 70 -10.81 3.99 0.36
CA ALA A 70 -11.64 5.10 -0.12
C ALA A 70 -10.82 6.15 -0.89
N ILE A 71 -9.55 6.36 -0.53
CA ILE A 71 -8.66 7.31 -1.22
C ILE A 71 -8.39 6.97 -2.70
N TYR A 72 -8.73 5.75 -3.14
CA TYR A 72 -8.56 5.29 -4.52
C TYR A 72 -9.89 5.24 -5.31
N CYS A 73 -11.03 5.48 -4.66
CA CYS A 73 -12.34 5.29 -5.27
C CYS A 73 -12.73 6.50 -6.16
N GLN A 74 -13.26 6.21 -7.34
CA GLN A 74 -13.84 7.16 -8.29
C GLN A 74 -15.04 6.48 -8.96
N GLY A 75 -16.23 7.07 -8.87
CA GLY A 75 -17.47 6.57 -9.47
C GLY A 75 -17.97 5.20 -8.99
N ALA A 76 -17.29 4.56 -8.04
CA ALA A 76 -17.63 3.22 -7.57
C ALA A 76 -17.14 2.99 -6.13
N ALA A 77 -17.85 2.12 -5.42
CA ALA A 77 -17.51 1.70 -4.07
C ALA A 77 -16.33 0.72 -4.03
N SER A 78 -15.45 0.86 -3.01
CA SER A 78 -14.36 -0.09 -2.79
C SER A 78 -14.88 -1.50 -2.50
N ASN A 79 -15.98 -1.57 -1.75
CA ASN A 79 -16.71 -2.75 -1.30
C ASN A 79 -15.86 -3.77 -0.51
N TRP A 80 -14.80 -3.32 0.17
CA TRP A 80 -13.76 -4.19 0.77
C TRP A 80 -12.96 -4.94 -0.30
N CYS A 81 -12.30 -4.19 -1.19
CA CYS A 81 -11.67 -4.76 -2.38
C CYS A 81 -10.53 -5.73 -2.03
N ALA A 82 -9.66 -5.34 -1.09
CA ALA A 82 -8.56 -6.18 -0.65
C ALA A 82 -9.06 -7.53 -0.11
N ASP A 83 -10.13 -7.53 0.69
CA ASP A 83 -10.76 -8.74 1.22
C ASP A 83 -11.38 -9.61 0.11
N ARG A 84 -12.05 -9.02 -0.87
CA ARG A 84 -12.61 -9.77 -2.02
C ARG A 84 -11.53 -10.37 -2.91
N VAL A 85 -10.41 -9.66 -3.10
CA VAL A 85 -9.34 -10.07 -4.02
C VAL A 85 -8.45 -11.13 -3.38
N ILE A 86 -8.06 -10.96 -2.11
CA ILE A 86 -7.22 -11.94 -1.41
C ILE A 86 -7.89 -13.32 -1.35
N GLN A 87 -9.22 -13.36 -1.27
CA GLN A 87 -9.99 -14.60 -1.31
C GLN A 87 -9.92 -15.34 -2.65
N LYS A 88 -9.58 -14.66 -3.75
CA LYS A 88 -9.39 -15.28 -5.07
C LYS A 88 -7.97 -15.82 -5.28
N LEU A 89 -7.00 -15.34 -4.50
CA LEU A 89 -5.59 -15.71 -4.62
C LEU A 89 -5.26 -16.92 -3.74
N SER A 90 -5.30 -18.13 -4.32
CA SER A 90 -5.09 -19.39 -3.57
C SER A 90 -3.74 -19.48 -2.85
N SER A 91 -2.71 -18.83 -3.38
CA SER A 91 -1.37 -18.75 -2.77
C SER A 91 -1.39 -18.12 -1.36
N PHE A 92 -2.31 -17.19 -1.10
CA PHE A 92 -2.47 -16.52 0.19
C PHE A 92 -3.37 -17.26 1.18
N ARG A 93 -4.05 -18.35 0.75
CA ARG A 93 -5.09 -19.03 1.57
C ARG A 93 -4.60 -20.27 2.32
N SER A 94 -3.41 -20.80 2.02
CA SER A 94 -3.04 -22.14 2.46
C SER A 94 -2.11 -22.16 3.68
N ARG A 95 -2.65 -22.67 4.80
CA ARG A 95 -1.87 -23.23 5.91
C ARG A 95 -1.25 -24.53 5.40
N GLY A 96 0.01 -24.48 4.96
CA GLY A 96 0.71 -25.58 4.29
C GLY A 96 0.96 -25.36 2.80
N ASN A 97 0.96 -24.10 2.34
CA ASN A 97 1.45 -23.78 1.00
C ASN A 97 2.91 -24.29 0.84
N PRO A 98 3.20 -25.18 -0.13
CA PRO A 98 4.56 -25.69 -0.35
C PRO A 98 5.55 -24.59 -0.77
N GLU A 99 5.07 -23.46 -1.30
CA GLU A 99 5.89 -22.30 -1.66
C GLU A 99 6.12 -21.34 -0.49
N GLY A 100 5.53 -21.60 0.68
CA GLY A 100 5.68 -20.80 1.89
C GLY A 100 4.51 -19.85 2.15
N ILE A 101 4.66 -19.05 3.21
CA ILE A 101 3.65 -18.06 3.64
C ILE A 101 3.90 -16.77 2.88
N PHE A 102 2.88 -16.31 2.15
CA PHE A 102 2.90 -15.01 1.49
C PHE A 102 2.31 -13.94 2.41
N PHE A 103 2.98 -12.79 2.48
CA PHE A 103 2.53 -11.62 3.21
C PHE A 103 1.95 -10.59 2.25
N THR A 104 0.99 -9.82 2.74
CA THR A 104 0.50 -8.65 2.01
C THR A 104 1.19 -7.39 2.49
N GLY A 105 1.17 -6.35 1.67
CA GLY A 105 1.53 -4.99 2.10
C GLY A 105 0.50 -4.41 3.08
N GLU A 106 0.44 -3.08 3.14
CA GLU A 106 -0.50 -2.32 3.96
C GLU A 106 -1.94 -2.41 3.39
N MET A 107 -2.59 -3.56 3.54
CA MET A 107 -3.99 -3.76 3.14
C MET A 107 -4.89 -3.84 4.38
N VAL A 108 -6.04 -3.18 4.32
CA VAL A 108 -7.04 -3.21 5.38
C VAL A 108 -8.15 -4.20 5.02
N TYR A 109 -8.36 -5.19 5.89
CA TYR A 109 -9.38 -6.22 5.69
C TYR A 109 -10.60 -6.00 6.57
N LYS A 110 -11.76 -6.43 6.09
CA LYS A 110 -13.01 -6.33 6.85
C LYS A 110 -12.94 -7.01 8.22
N ASN A 111 -12.30 -8.18 8.28
CA ASN A 111 -12.13 -8.94 9.53
C ASN A 111 -11.38 -8.15 10.62
N LEU A 112 -10.53 -7.17 10.23
CA LEU A 112 -9.84 -6.34 11.21
C LEU A 112 -10.82 -5.54 12.09
N PHE A 113 -11.93 -5.08 11.50
CA PHE A 113 -13.03 -4.42 12.21
C PHE A 113 -13.92 -5.39 13.01
N GLU A 114 -13.65 -6.69 12.98
CA GLU A 114 -14.38 -7.68 13.77
C GLU A 114 -13.53 -8.15 14.97
N THR A 115 -12.21 -8.20 14.79
CA THR A 115 -11.26 -8.72 15.79
C THR A 115 -10.63 -7.63 16.66
N SER A 116 -10.43 -6.41 16.14
CA SER A 116 -9.86 -5.31 16.92
C SER A 116 -10.89 -4.72 17.89
N THR A 117 -10.46 -4.45 19.12
CA THR A 117 -11.30 -3.83 20.15
C THR A 117 -11.72 -2.40 19.78
N GLU A 118 -10.80 -1.63 19.19
CA GLU A 118 -11.07 -0.23 18.82
C GLU A 118 -11.85 -0.15 17.51
N LEU A 119 -11.40 -0.86 16.47
CA LEU A 119 -12.02 -0.77 15.15
C LEU A 119 -13.43 -1.38 15.12
N LYS A 120 -13.72 -2.36 15.98
CA LYS A 120 -15.06 -2.94 16.09
C LYS A 120 -16.13 -1.92 16.46
N GLN A 121 -15.78 -0.88 17.22
CA GLN A 121 -16.73 0.16 17.64
C GLN A 121 -17.21 1.04 16.46
N ILE A 122 -16.43 1.09 15.38
CA ILE A 122 -16.68 1.92 14.21
C ILE A 122 -16.94 1.10 12.95
N LYS A 123 -17.12 -0.21 13.08
CA LYS A 123 -17.31 -1.13 11.94
C LYS A 123 -18.46 -0.69 11.04
N GLU A 124 -19.58 -0.23 11.60
CA GLU A 124 -20.72 0.25 10.82
C GLU A 124 -20.35 1.45 9.93
N ALA A 125 -19.61 2.41 10.47
CA ALA A 125 -19.11 3.55 9.69
C ALA A 125 -18.15 3.10 8.57
N ALA A 126 -17.27 2.14 8.86
CA ALA A 126 -16.37 1.58 7.85
C ALA A 126 -17.13 0.85 6.73
N ASP A 127 -18.18 0.08 7.06
CA ASP A 127 -19.04 -0.57 6.08
C ASP A 127 -19.80 0.46 5.21
N ILE A 128 -20.25 1.58 5.77
CA ILE A 128 -20.87 2.68 5.00
C ILE A 128 -19.86 3.27 4.01
N VAL A 129 -18.66 3.61 4.47
CA VAL A 129 -17.62 4.19 3.60
C VAL A 129 -17.22 3.21 2.50
N ALA A 130 -17.04 1.92 2.83
CA ALA A 130 -16.68 0.89 1.86
C ALA A 130 -17.79 0.65 0.82
N SER A 131 -19.06 0.88 1.15
CA SER A 131 -20.19 0.69 0.23
C SER A 131 -20.64 1.96 -0.50
N TYR A 132 -20.10 3.12 -0.15
CA TYR A 132 -20.39 4.38 -0.83
C TYR A 132 -19.86 4.35 -2.26
N ASP A 133 -20.75 4.53 -3.25
CA ASP A 133 -20.45 4.40 -4.68
C ASP A 133 -20.46 5.72 -5.45
N ASP A 134 -20.96 6.79 -4.85
CA ASP A 134 -21.04 8.12 -5.46
C ASP A 134 -19.75 8.95 -5.22
N TRP A 135 -18.58 8.32 -5.41
CA TRP A 135 -17.29 9.01 -5.33
C TRP A 135 -17.09 9.89 -6.56
N PRO A 136 -16.72 11.17 -6.39
CA PRO A 136 -16.42 12.02 -7.53
C PRO A 136 -15.15 11.55 -8.25
N GLU A 137 -14.99 12.00 -9.50
CA GLU A 137 -13.67 11.92 -10.16
C GLU A 137 -12.66 12.74 -9.34
N LEU A 138 -11.54 12.13 -8.97
CA LEU A 138 -10.51 12.75 -8.15
C LEU A 138 -9.60 13.66 -8.98
N TYR A 139 -9.46 13.38 -10.27
CA TYR A 139 -8.47 14.02 -11.13
C TYR A 139 -9.07 14.44 -12.47
N ASP A 140 -8.84 15.70 -12.85
CA ASP A 140 -9.08 16.19 -14.20
C ASP A 140 -7.89 15.82 -15.10
N LYS A 141 -8.05 14.74 -15.87
CA LYS A 141 -6.99 14.22 -16.77
C LYS A 141 -6.68 15.19 -17.92
N GLU A 142 -7.66 15.95 -18.39
CA GLU A 142 -7.45 16.94 -19.46
C GLU A 142 -6.62 18.11 -18.92
N GLN A 143 -6.92 18.57 -17.70
CA GLN A 143 -6.11 19.59 -17.04
C GLN A 143 -4.68 19.11 -16.75
N LEU A 144 -4.49 17.84 -16.36
CA LEU A 144 -3.16 17.26 -16.16
C LEU A 144 -2.36 17.17 -17.47
N ALA A 145 -3.00 16.82 -18.58
CA ALA A 145 -2.38 16.80 -19.91
C ALA A 145 -2.05 18.21 -20.43
N ASN A 146 -2.71 19.24 -19.91
CA ASN A 146 -2.45 20.65 -20.24
C ASN A 146 -1.64 21.39 -19.16
N ASN A 147 -1.06 20.66 -18.20
CA ASN A 147 -0.33 21.24 -17.09
C ASN A 147 0.86 22.11 -17.56
N GLU A 148 0.99 23.30 -16.94
CA GLU A 148 2.02 24.29 -17.24
C GLU A 148 3.12 24.34 -16.16
N VAL A 149 2.86 23.77 -14.99
CA VAL A 149 3.81 23.75 -13.87
C VAL A 149 4.74 22.54 -14.01
N PRO A 150 6.07 22.69 -14.02
CA PRO A 150 6.98 21.55 -14.08
C PRO A 150 6.73 20.57 -12.91
N VAL A 151 6.68 19.27 -13.23
CA VAL A 151 6.47 18.21 -12.24
C VAL A 151 7.70 17.29 -12.22
N TYR A 152 8.18 16.99 -11.02
CA TYR A 152 9.29 16.05 -10.82
C TYR A 152 8.78 14.91 -9.94
N SER A 153 8.87 13.69 -10.45
CA SER A 153 8.41 12.49 -9.78
C SER A 153 9.56 11.52 -9.56
N ALA A 154 9.43 10.67 -8.56
CA ALA A 154 10.29 9.51 -8.35
C ALA A 154 9.44 8.25 -8.51
N THR A 155 9.93 7.30 -9.30
CA THR A 155 9.28 6.02 -9.54
C THR A 155 10.25 4.90 -9.23
N TYR A 156 9.83 3.96 -8.40
CA TYR A 156 10.64 2.82 -8.02
C TYR A 156 10.25 1.61 -8.88
N VAL A 157 11.25 0.92 -9.44
CA VAL A 157 11.03 -0.22 -10.35
C VAL A 157 10.39 -1.38 -9.60
N ASP A 158 10.89 -1.68 -8.41
CA ASP A 158 10.44 -2.78 -7.55
C ASP A 158 9.59 -2.26 -6.37
N ASP A 159 8.64 -1.36 -6.64
CA ASP A 159 7.70 -0.83 -5.63
C ASP A 159 6.59 -1.86 -5.33
N MET A 160 6.40 -2.16 -4.05
CA MET A 160 5.38 -3.11 -3.60
C MET A 160 3.95 -2.54 -3.53
N TYR A 161 3.81 -1.22 -3.48
CA TYR A 161 2.53 -0.53 -3.29
C TYR A 161 2.00 0.06 -4.60
N VAL A 162 2.89 0.51 -5.49
CA VAL A 162 2.50 1.11 -6.76
C VAL A 162 3.22 0.44 -7.91
N HIS A 163 2.48 -0.30 -8.73
CA HIS A 163 3.04 -0.99 -9.89
C HIS A 163 3.76 -0.01 -10.84
N TYR A 164 4.98 -0.38 -11.23
CA TYR A 164 5.87 0.44 -12.07
C TYR A 164 5.19 0.98 -13.33
N ASP A 165 4.46 0.12 -14.05
CA ASP A 165 3.78 0.55 -15.29
C ASP A 165 2.70 1.60 -15.02
N PHE A 166 1.94 1.51 -13.92
CA PHE A 166 0.92 2.52 -13.59
C PHE A 166 1.55 3.86 -13.17
N ALA A 167 2.66 3.81 -12.43
CA ALA A 167 3.43 5.01 -12.11
C ALA A 167 3.96 5.67 -13.40
N ARG A 168 4.53 4.88 -14.32
CA ARG A 168 5.05 5.38 -15.60
C ARG A 168 3.94 5.95 -16.49
N GLU A 169 2.81 5.25 -16.62
CA GLU A 169 1.64 5.73 -17.38
C GLU A 169 1.08 7.03 -16.79
N THR A 170 0.98 7.12 -15.47
CA THR A 170 0.54 8.34 -14.79
C THR A 170 1.48 9.50 -15.08
N ALA A 171 2.80 9.31 -14.90
CA ALA A 171 3.79 10.35 -15.17
C ALA A 171 3.74 10.81 -16.64
N ALA A 172 3.62 9.87 -17.59
CA ALA A 172 3.54 10.17 -19.02
C ALA A 172 2.26 10.94 -19.41
N SER A 173 1.17 10.80 -18.64
CA SER A 173 -0.08 11.53 -18.89
C SER A 173 -0.07 12.99 -18.44
N ILE A 174 0.91 13.38 -17.61
CA ILE A 174 1.02 14.73 -17.05
C ILE A 174 2.04 15.52 -17.88
N LYS A 175 1.60 16.62 -18.50
CA LYS A 175 2.50 17.47 -19.27
C LYS A 175 3.54 18.14 -18.36
N GLY A 176 4.78 18.13 -18.81
CA GLY A 176 5.91 18.69 -18.07
C GLY A 176 6.39 17.83 -16.90
N CYS A 177 5.96 16.56 -16.82
CA CYS A 177 6.44 15.62 -15.81
C CYS A 177 7.77 14.98 -16.22
N LYS A 178 8.83 15.23 -15.44
CA LYS A 178 10.10 14.50 -15.49
C LYS A 178 10.13 13.44 -14.39
N ASN A 179 10.59 12.24 -14.71
CA ASN A 179 10.52 11.09 -13.81
C ASN A 179 11.91 10.52 -13.52
N PHE A 180 12.30 10.53 -12.24
CA PHE A 180 13.48 9.84 -11.75
C PHE A 180 13.11 8.38 -11.45
N ILE A 181 13.54 7.47 -12.33
CA ILE A 181 13.28 6.04 -12.20
C ILE A 181 14.48 5.35 -11.58
N THR A 182 14.27 4.55 -10.53
CA THR A 182 15.36 3.83 -9.86
C THR A 182 14.94 2.45 -9.36
N ASN A 183 15.88 1.51 -9.36
CA ASN A 183 15.77 0.19 -8.74
C ASN A 183 16.62 0.07 -7.46
N THR A 184 17.24 1.17 -7.01
CA THR A 184 18.09 1.20 -5.80
C THR A 184 17.40 1.82 -4.59
N MET A 185 16.18 2.31 -4.79
CA MET A 185 15.32 2.88 -3.78
C MET A 185 13.94 2.26 -3.88
N TYR A 186 13.22 2.25 -2.76
CA TYR A 186 11.89 1.65 -2.64
C TYR A 186 10.87 2.68 -2.15
N HIS A 187 9.64 2.24 -1.94
CA HIS A 187 8.52 3.09 -1.53
C HIS A 187 8.84 4.04 -0.35
N ASN A 188 9.63 3.56 0.62
CA ASN A 188 10.00 4.32 1.81
C ASN A 188 11.17 5.30 1.61
N ALA A 189 11.67 5.53 0.40
CA ALA A 189 12.91 6.28 0.17
C ALA A 189 12.87 7.71 0.71
N LEU A 190 11.69 8.33 0.82
CA LEU A 190 11.53 9.63 1.46
C LEU A 190 11.93 9.61 2.95
N ARG A 191 11.76 8.46 3.63
CA ARG A 191 12.18 8.26 5.03
C ARG A 191 13.58 7.66 5.12
N ALA A 192 13.89 6.67 4.28
CA ALA A 192 15.15 5.93 4.36
C ALA A 192 16.33 6.67 3.72
N ASN A 193 16.12 7.29 2.57
CA ASN A 193 17.17 7.85 1.70
C ASN A 193 16.83 9.28 1.23
N VAL A 194 16.30 10.12 2.13
CA VAL A 194 15.77 11.46 1.80
C VAL A 194 16.77 12.35 1.06
N GLU A 195 18.03 12.33 1.47
CA GLU A 195 19.07 13.21 0.92
C GLU A 195 19.31 12.91 -0.56
N GLU A 196 19.55 11.65 -0.90
CA GLU A 196 19.80 11.24 -2.28
C GLU A 196 18.54 11.39 -3.13
N LEU A 197 17.35 11.05 -2.60
CA LEU A 197 16.09 11.22 -3.32
C LEU A 197 15.86 12.70 -3.69
N LEU A 198 15.96 13.61 -2.72
CA LEU A 198 15.74 15.04 -2.96
C LEU A 198 16.81 15.64 -3.88
N LYS A 199 18.06 15.18 -3.77
CA LYS A 199 19.14 15.60 -4.66
C LYS A 199 18.84 15.24 -6.12
N GLN A 200 18.34 14.03 -6.40
CA GLN A 200 17.96 13.62 -7.76
C GLN A 200 16.79 14.46 -8.30
N LEU A 201 15.77 14.71 -7.46
CA LEU A 201 14.63 15.55 -7.85
C LEU A 201 15.03 17.00 -8.12
N PHE A 202 15.89 17.60 -7.28
CA PHE A 202 16.37 18.96 -7.50
C PHE A 202 17.34 19.06 -8.66
N ALA A 203 18.16 18.04 -8.91
CA ALA A 203 19.00 18.00 -10.09
C ALA A 203 18.16 18.05 -11.38
N MET A 204 17.06 17.30 -11.46
CA MET A 204 16.14 17.39 -12.61
C MET A 204 15.48 18.77 -12.74
N ARG A 205 15.21 19.45 -11.63
CA ARG A 205 14.66 20.82 -11.64
C ARG A 205 15.67 21.84 -12.15
N ASP A 206 16.92 21.68 -11.75
CA ASP A 206 18.00 22.62 -12.07
C ASP A 206 18.64 22.32 -13.44
N ASP A 207 18.30 21.18 -14.05
CA ASP A 207 18.68 20.84 -15.42
C ASP A 207 17.93 21.74 -16.42
N THR A 208 18.66 22.63 -17.07
CA THR A 208 18.14 23.66 -17.99
C THR A 208 18.01 23.19 -19.43
N ILE A 209 18.34 21.92 -19.70
CA ILE A 209 18.21 21.32 -21.03
C ILE A 209 16.87 20.56 -21.09
N ASP A 210 15.98 21.04 -21.95
CA ASP A 210 14.78 20.33 -22.42
C ASP A 210 15.04 19.70 -23.80
#